data_AF-A0A7T7I754-F1
#
_entry.id   AF-A0A7T7I754-F1
#
_cell.length_a   1.000
_cell.length_b   1.000
_cell.length_c   1.000
_cell.angle_alpha   90.00
_cell.angle_beta   90.00
_cell.angle_gamma   90.00
#
_symmetry.space_group_name_H-M   'P 1'
#
loop_
_entity.id
_entity.type
_entity.pdbx_description
1 polymer ?
#
loop_
_entity_poly.entity_id
_entity_poly.type
_entity_poly.pdbx_seq_one_letter_code
_entity_poly.pdbx_strand_id
1 'polypeptide(L)'
;MSTGATASDAREGEPALSPLTTDTVRELLADRKIFPGVPAELGEDTELILDSLGLVWLLHVVEERFGLVVEPTYEDIADFTSLRRLTDYLRAAQADQAVRPEGGGRRER
;
A
#
# COMPACT_ATOMS: atom_id res chain seq x y z
N MET A 1 -15.61 -47.49 -19.04
CA MET A 1 -16.07 -46.95 -17.74
C MET A 1 -15.11 -45.82 -17.40
N SER A 2 -15.55 -44.57 -17.57
CA SER A 2 -15.96 -43.66 -16.46
C SER A 2 -14.78 -43.31 -15.54
N THR A 3 -14.43 -42.07 -15.21
CA THR A 3 -15.01 -40.72 -15.40
C THR A 3 -14.04 -39.73 -14.76
N GLY A 4 -13.94 -38.49 -15.29
CA GLY A 4 -13.67 -37.24 -14.56
C GLY A 4 -12.29 -37.08 -13.87
N ALA A 5 -11.65 -35.91 -13.80
CA ALA A 5 -12.15 -34.55 -13.92
C ALA A 5 -11.07 -33.65 -14.52
N THR A 6 -11.51 -32.81 -15.45
CA THR A 6 -10.81 -31.64 -15.96
C THR A 6 -10.84 -30.52 -14.94
N ALA A 7 -9.75 -29.73 -14.94
CA ALA A 7 -9.66 -28.32 -14.58
C ALA A 7 -9.98 -27.93 -13.13
N SER A 8 -8.97 -27.45 -12.41
CA SER A 8 -8.70 -26.01 -12.35
C SER A 8 -7.79 -25.73 -11.16
N ASP A 9 -6.50 -25.55 -11.40
CA ASP A 9 -5.68 -24.69 -10.52
C ASP A 9 -4.64 -23.99 -11.38
N ALA A 10 -5.18 -23.13 -12.25
CA ALA A 10 -4.44 -22.13 -13.01
C ALA A 10 -4.94 -20.77 -12.54
N ARG A 11 -4.69 -20.47 -11.27
CA ARG A 11 -4.67 -19.12 -10.67
C ARG A 11 -3.65 -19.30 -9.55
N GLU A 12 -2.41 -18.90 -9.70
CA GLU A 12 -1.99 -17.54 -9.39
C GLU A 12 -0.70 -17.24 -10.17
N GLY A 13 -0.88 -16.76 -11.40
CA GLY A 13 0.17 -16.19 -12.23
C GLY A 13 -0.23 -14.80 -12.71
N GLU A 14 -1.11 -14.13 -11.98
CA GLU A 14 -1.32 -12.69 -12.12
C GLU A 14 -0.26 -12.02 -11.24
N PRO A 15 0.34 -10.89 -11.64
CA PRO A 15 1.16 -10.09 -10.73
C PRO A 15 0.23 -9.51 -9.67
N ALA A 16 -0.14 -10.33 -8.69
CA ALA A 16 -0.81 -9.87 -7.49
C ALA A 16 0.13 -8.83 -6.89
N LEU A 17 -0.33 -7.57 -6.86
CA LEU A 17 0.36 -6.50 -6.15
C LEU A 17 0.76 -7.07 -4.80
N SER A 18 2.06 -7.06 -4.48
CA SER A 18 2.54 -7.69 -3.25
C SER A 18 1.72 -7.17 -2.07
N PRO A 19 1.23 -8.03 -1.17
CA PRO A 19 0.30 -7.60 -0.13
C PRO A 19 0.99 -6.56 0.77
N LEU A 20 0.35 -5.41 0.96
CA LEU A 20 0.86 -4.40 1.88
C LEU A 20 0.66 -4.85 3.32
N THR A 21 1.78 -5.12 4.00
CA THR A 21 1.81 -5.52 5.41
C THR A 21 2.31 -4.38 6.30
N THR A 22 1.89 -4.39 7.56
CA THR A 22 2.37 -3.42 8.56
C THR A 22 3.90 -3.42 8.66
N ASP A 23 4.53 -4.60 8.56
CA ASP A 23 5.99 -4.75 8.59
C ASP A 23 6.68 -4.05 7.41
N THR A 24 6.08 -4.14 6.22
CA THR A 24 6.58 -3.42 5.03
C THR A 24 6.51 -1.92 5.24
N VAL A 25 5.36 -1.40 5.70
CA VAL A 25 5.20 0.04 5.93
C VAL A 25 6.15 0.51 7.04
N ARG A 26 6.34 -0.29 8.08
CA ARG A 26 7.33 -0.06 9.14
C ARG A 26 8.75 0.03 8.58
N GLU A 27 9.14 -0.92 7.72
CA GLU A 27 10.46 -0.92 7.08
C GLU A 27 10.68 0.34 6.24
N LEU A 28 9.67 0.76 5.47
CA LEU A 28 9.71 2.00 4.69
C LEU A 28 9.90 3.24 5.57
N LEU A 29 9.21 3.28 6.71
CA LEU A 29 9.32 4.38 7.68
C LEU A 29 10.59 4.34 8.53
N ALA A 30 11.31 3.22 8.55
CA ALA A 30 12.56 3.07 9.30
C ALA A 30 13.75 3.79 8.62
N ASP A 31 13.62 4.23 7.36
CA ASP A 31 14.65 5.01 6.68
C ASP A 31 14.77 6.41 7.28
N ARG A 32 15.72 6.57 8.19
CA ARG A 32 15.99 7.83 8.90
C ARG A 32 16.50 8.97 8.01
N LYS A 33 16.90 8.68 6.76
CA LYS A 33 17.24 9.74 5.80
C LYS A 33 15.99 10.45 5.31
N ILE A 34 14.87 9.75 5.29
CA ILE A 34 13.57 10.26 4.86
C ILE A 34 12.72 10.65 6.07
N PHE A 35 12.75 9.83 7.13
CA PHE A 35 11.96 9.99 8.36
C PHE A 35 12.85 10.14 9.59
N PRO A 36 13.55 11.28 9.76
CA PRO A 36 14.49 11.47 10.88
C PRO A 36 13.80 11.42 12.26
N GLY A 37 12.51 11.78 12.31
CA GLY A 37 11.68 11.80 13.52
C GLY A 37 10.99 10.47 13.85
N VAL A 38 11.01 9.48 12.94
CA VAL A 38 10.34 8.20 13.17
C VAL A 38 11.33 7.22 13.85
N PRO A 39 10.95 6.61 14.99
CA PRO A 39 11.76 5.58 15.62
C PRO A 39 11.85 4.33 14.73
N ALA A 40 13.02 3.69 14.71
CA ALA A 40 13.25 2.46 13.94
C ALA A 40 12.29 1.33 14.32
N GLU A 41 11.89 1.27 15.60
CA GLU A 41 10.86 0.38 16.11
C GLU A 41 9.59 1.16 16.44
N LEU A 42 8.80 1.48 15.42
CA LEU A 42 7.53 2.20 15.58
C LEU A 42 6.39 1.25 15.97
N GLY A 43 5.83 1.35 17.18
CA GLY A 43 4.65 0.56 17.55
C GLY A 43 3.44 0.85 16.65
N GLU A 44 2.53 -0.11 16.48
CA GLU A 44 1.35 0.07 15.63
C GLU A 44 0.45 1.25 16.06
N ASP A 45 0.34 1.45 17.37
CA ASP A 45 -0.41 2.53 18.03
C ASP A 45 0.50 3.69 18.49
N THR A 46 1.78 3.69 18.12
CA THR A 46 2.68 4.79 18.46
C THR A 46 2.35 6.01 17.60
N GLU A 47 2.45 7.20 18.22
CA GLU A 47 2.29 8.47 17.51
C GLU A 47 3.30 8.58 16.37
N LEU A 48 2.77 8.68 15.15
CA LEU A 48 3.52 8.84 13.91
C LEU A 48 3.34 10.28 13.44
N ILE A 49 4.45 10.94 13.18
CA ILE A 49 4.50 12.29 12.61
C ILE A 49 5.17 12.19 11.25
N LEU A 50 4.40 12.46 10.19
CA LEU A 50 4.90 12.51 8.82
C LEU A 50 4.97 13.96 8.36
N ASP A 51 6.16 14.37 7.92
CA ASP A 51 6.31 15.61 7.16
C ASP A 51 5.71 15.47 5.77
N SER A 52 5.38 16.60 5.12
CA SER A 52 4.82 16.62 3.76
C SER A 52 5.72 15.88 2.75
N LEU A 53 7.05 15.99 2.88
CA LEU A 53 8.00 15.27 2.05
C LEU A 53 7.99 13.76 2.34
N GLY A 54 7.95 13.38 3.61
CA GLY A 54 7.95 11.98 4.02
C GLY A 54 6.71 11.25 3.52
N LEU A 55 5.55 11.89 3.60
CA LEU A 55 4.31 11.34 3.04
C LEU A 55 4.41 11.16 1.52
N VAL A 56 4.78 12.21 0.78
CA VAL A 56 4.89 12.11 -0.69
C VAL A 56 5.91 11.04 -1.10
N TRP A 57 7.04 10.93 -0.40
CA TRP A 57 8.02 9.89 -0.65
C TRP A 57 7.46 8.49 -0.36
N LEU A 58 6.73 8.31 0.75
CA LEU A 58 6.11 7.03 1.08
C LEU A 58 5.14 6.60 -0.02
N LEU A 59 4.24 7.49 -0.44
CA LEU A 59 3.27 7.23 -1.50
C LEU A 59 3.99 6.87 -2.81
N HIS A 60 5.06 7.60 -3.15
CA HIS A 60 5.87 7.32 -4.34
C HIS A 60 6.55 5.94 -4.28
N VAL A 61 7.13 5.55 -3.14
CA VAL A 61 7.75 4.23 -3.00
C VAL A 61 6.70 3.12 -3.01
N VAL A 62 5.52 3.37 -2.45
CA VAL A 62 4.40 2.44 -2.50
C VAL A 62 3.92 2.25 -3.95
N GLU A 63 3.82 3.32 -4.72
CA GLU A 63 3.50 3.27 -6.15
C GLU A 63 4.58 2.48 -6.94
N GLU A 64 5.86 2.80 -6.76
CA GLU A 64 6.97 2.14 -7.48
C GLU A 64 7.10 0.65 -7.13
N ARG A 65 6.94 0.28 -5.85
CA ARG A 65 7.12 -1.11 -5.39
C ARG A 65 5.87 -1.98 -5.55
N PHE A 66 4.70 -1.39 -5.36
CA PHE A 66 3.43 -2.12 -5.29
C PHE A 66 2.46 -1.77 -6.41
N GLY A 67 2.77 -0.82 -7.29
CA GLY A 67 1.86 -0.34 -8.32
C GLY A 67 0.62 0.38 -7.77
N LEU A 68 0.65 0.76 -6.49
CA LEU A 68 -0.50 1.34 -5.79
C LEU A 68 -0.44 2.87 -5.86
N VAL A 69 -1.27 3.46 -6.72
CA VAL A 69 -1.43 4.93 -6.82
C VAL A 69 -2.44 5.40 -5.78
N VAL A 70 -2.01 6.21 -4.82
CA VAL A 70 -2.84 6.70 -3.71
C VAL A 70 -2.75 8.21 -3.60
N GLU A 71 -3.91 8.88 -3.61
CA GLU A 71 -4.04 10.33 -3.46
C GLU A 71 -4.84 10.65 -2.19
N PRO A 72 -4.21 10.71 -1.01
CA PRO A 72 -4.90 10.99 0.24
C PRO A 72 -5.42 12.44 0.26
N THR A 73 -6.64 12.60 0.77
CA THR A 73 -7.23 13.91 1.03
C THR A 73 -6.66 14.53 2.30
N TYR A 74 -6.96 15.81 2.56
CA TYR A 74 -6.50 16.47 3.78
C TYR A 74 -7.00 15.78 5.07
N GLU A 75 -8.21 15.21 5.04
CA GLU A 75 -8.74 14.42 6.16
C GLU A 75 -7.94 13.12 6.35
N ASP A 76 -7.64 12.39 5.27
CA ASP A 76 -6.83 11.17 5.34
C ASP A 76 -5.42 11.45 5.91
N ILE A 77 -4.82 12.56 5.46
CA ILE A 77 -3.50 12.99 5.95
C ILE A 77 -3.55 13.29 7.46
N ALA A 78 -4.61 13.93 7.93
CA ALA A 78 -4.80 14.21 9.36
C ALA A 78 -5.00 12.92 10.19
N ASP A 79 -5.48 11.84 9.57
CA ASP A 79 -5.64 10.52 10.19
C ASP A 79 -4.35 9.67 10.21
N PHE A 80 -3.27 10.08 9.53
CA PHE A 80 -1.97 9.38 9.53
C PHE A 80 -1.16 9.60 10.81
N THR A 81 -1.80 9.44 11.97
CA THR A 81 -1.22 9.64 13.30
C THR A 81 -0.59 8.39 13.89
N SER A 82 -0.71 7.24 13.22
CA SER A 82 -0.16 5.96 13.68
C SER A 82 0.12 5.03 12.50
N LEU A 83 1.04 4.09 12.70
CA LEU A 83 1.38 3.08 11.70
C LEU A 83 0.16 2.23 11.32
N ARG A 84 -0.71 1.89 12.29
CA ARG A 84 -1.93 1.14 12.03
C ARG A 84 -2.85 1.87 11.06
N ARG A 85 -3.18 3.14 11.33
CA ARG A 85 -4.08 3.94 10.48
C ARG A 85 -3.54 4.11 9.06
N LEU A 86 -2.25 4.42 8.96
CA LEU A 86 -1.58 4.54 7.66
C LEU A 86 -1.61 3.21 6.87
N THR A 87 -1.31 2.10 7.53
CA THR A 87 -1.31 0.78 6.89
C THR A 87 -2.72 0.36 6.47
N ASP A 88 -3.72 0.62 7.32
CA ASP A 88 -5.12 0.32 7.05
C ASP A 88 -5.62 1.11 5.83
N TYR A 89 -5.29 2.40 5.74
CA TYR A 89 -5.58 3.24 4.58
C TYR A 89 -4.95 2.68 3.29
N LEU A 90 -3.65 2.36 3.32
CA LEU A 90 -2.96 1.81 2.14
C LEU A 90 -3.54 0.46 1.71
N ARG A 91 -3.92 -0.40 2.66
CA ARG A 91 -4.57 -1.68 2.38
C ARG A 91 -5.97 -1.50 1.80
N ALA A 92 -6.75 -0.55 2.33
CA ALA A 92 -8.07 -0.22 1.81
C ALA A 92 -7.97 0.26 0.36
N ALA A 93 -6.99 1.12 0.04
CA ALA A 93 -6.72 1.57 -1.31
C ALA A 93 -6.28 0.42 -2.24
N GLN A 94 -5.41 -0.48 -1.78
CA GLN A 94 -5.02 -1.68 -2.53
C GLN A 94 -6.22 -2.57 -2.85
N ALA A 95 -7.12 -2.76 -1.88
CA ALA A 95 -8.34 -3.53 -2.07
C ALA A 95 -9.31 -2.85 -3.05
N ASP A 96 -9.47 -1.53 -2.98
CA ASP A 96 -10.31 -0.77 -3.93
C ASP A 96 -9.80 -0.91 -5.37
N GLN A 97 -8.48 -0.80 -5.59
CA GLN A 97 -7.88 -1.00 -6.91
C GLN A 97 -7.94 -2.46 -7.37
N ALA A 98 -7.81 -3.43 -6.47
CA ALA A 98 -7.97 -4.85 -6.83
C ALA A 98 -9.41 -5.18 -7.25
N VAL A 99 -10.42 -4.52 -6.67
CA VAL A 99 -11.84 -4.68 -7.02
C VAL A 99 -12.19 -3.93 -8.32
N ARG A 100 -11.39 -2.93 -8.70
CA ARG A 100 -11.52 -2.18 -9.95
C ARG A 100 -10.44 -2.63 -10.94
N PRO A 101 -10.55 -3.84 -11.54
CA PRO A 101 -9.65 -4.21 -12.62
C PRO A 101 -9.82 -3.18 -13.73
N GLU A 102 -8.69 -2.68 -14.21
CA GLU A 102 -8.57 -1.52 -15.08
C GLU A 102 -9.70 -1.39 -16.11
N GLY A 103 -10.58 -0.41 -15.87
CA GLY A 103 -11.63 0.01 -16.77
C GLY A 103 -11.64 1.53 -16.87
N GLY A 104 -10.73 2.09 -17.67
CA GLY A 104 -10.94 3.40 -18.29
C GLY A 104 -9.96 4.52 -17.92
N GLY A 105 -8.82 4.54 -18.61
CA GLY A 105 -8.49 5.66 -19.50
C GLY A 105 -7.59 6.80 -19.01
N ARG A 106 -6.62 7.09 -19.89
CA ARG A 106 -6.14 8.43 -20.30
C ARG A 106 -4.74 8.84 -19.84
N ARG A 107 -3.72 8.31 -20.52
CA ARG A 107 -2.64 9.18 -21.01
C ARG A 107 -3.01 9.64 -22.41
N GLU A 108 -3.81 10.70 -22.48
CA GLU A 108 -3.96 11.44 -23.72
C GLU A 108 -2.72 12.29 -23.94
N ARG A 109 -2.25 12.22 -25.20
CA ARG A 109 -1.48 13.14 -26.04
C ARG A 109 -0.04 13.47 -25.67
#